data_AF-A0A7C4YDE8-F1
#
_entry.id   AF-A0A7C4YDE8-F1
#
_cell.length_a   1.000
_cell.length_b   1.000
_cell.length_c   1.000
_cell.angle_alpha   90.00
_cell.angle_beta   90.00
_cell.angle_gamma   90.00
#
_symmetry.space_group_name_H-M   'P 1'
#
loop_
_entity.id
_entity.type
_entity.pdbx_description
1 polymer ?
#
loop_
_entity_poly.entity_id
_entity_poly.type
_entity_poly.pdbx_seq_one_letter_code
_entity_poly.pdbx_strand_id
1 'polypeptide(L)'
;MSSERRKTLLEKVVDSLPEKLREAYESAPKRGTEAHEVLRLLVARHLWNMGHRDISFEKAINGGQEQDAYIDIYVGENNLFVECERVVDRMKALERMQRIREAHPGSKFTVALQDRMGWLSRKLTGAADEIWIVSIDGQVKAPWEWIEERKSLLQSLFAADGFRAQMEDLVRTEEEYRRLVKLEEEEKLYWQTLLAKTIFKASAEASWLNNLKIRGAWSIYAEKTWQKLNQTRMAITRRVVELLNATLSLSSPYVLKLGDDYSLCVEVDWDRWQWLGWKDHPNSQSTQTSQYHILEKNMEIELKIATKPLKTSLTGNRTYTDPELANISQELKSIWNNIQEMEQIIKTLITQRIQATKPPTTP
;
A
#
# COMPACT_ATOMS: atom_id res chain seq x y z
N MET A 1 -4.89 33.36 10.21
CA MET A 1 -5.62 32.39 9.37
C MET A 1 -6.12 31.30 10.30
N SER A 2 -7.44 31.18 10.48
CA SER A 2 -8.00 30.13 11.33
C SER A 2 -7.68 28.78 10.70
N SER A 3 -6.96 27.94 11.44
CA SER A 3 -6.77 26.53 11.13
C SER A 3 -8.15 25.87 11.11
N GLU A 4 -8.73 25.72 9.92
CA GLU A 4 -9.97 24.99 9.74
C GLU A 4 -9.68 23.54 10.08
N ARG A 5 -10.27 23.05 11.18
CA ARG A 5 -10.03 21.70 11.69
C ARG A 5 -10.38 20.70 10.59
N ARG A 6 -9.40 19.90 10.17
CA ARG A 6 -9.61 18.82 9.20
C ARG A 6 -10.66 17.83 9.72
N LYS A 7 -11.74 17.63 8.96
CA LYS A 7 -12.76 16.61 9.26
C LYS A 7 -12.14 15.21 9.22
N THR A 8 -12.52 14.39 10.18
CA THR A 8 -12.21 12.95 10.27
C THR A 8 -12.95 12.16 9.19
N LEU A 9 -12.52 10.92 8.91
CA LEU A 9 -13.21 10.05 7.96
C LEU A 9 -14.65 9.76 8.41
N LEU A 10 -14.87 9.50 9.70
CA LEU A 10 -16.22 9.31 10.25
C LEU A 10 -17.12 10.53 10.01
N GLU A 11 -16.65 11.74 10.32
CA GLU A 11 -17.42 12.97 10.07
C GLU A 11 -17.75 13.14 8.58
N LYS A 12 -16.77 12.90 7.69
CA LYS A 12 -17.00 12.93 6.23
C LYS A 12 -18.07 11.93 5.79
N VAL A 13 -18.06 10.72 6.33
CA VAL A 13 -19.03 9.67 5.98
C VAL A 13 -20.41 10.03 6.50
N VAL A 14 -20.54 10.47 7.76
CA VAL A 14 -21.80 10.93 8.36
C VAL A 14 -22.41 12.09 7.57
N ASP A 15 -21.59 13.08 7.21
CA ASP A 15 -22.02 14.22 6.39
C ASP A 15 -22.53 13.82 5.01
N SER A 16 -22.10 12.67 4.49
CA SER A 16 -22.52 12.14 3.18
C SER A 16 -23.80 11.30 3.22
N LEU A 17 -24.35 11.03 4.40
CA LEU A 17 -25.53 10.16 4.54
C LEU A 17 -26.83 10.89 4.18
N PRO A 18 -27.81 10.19 3.58
CA PRO A 18 -29.18 10.66 3.51
C PRO A 18 -29.74 10.96 4.91
N GLU A 19 -30.54 12.02 5.05
CA GLU A 19 -31.03 12.53 6.34
C GLU A 19 -31.66 11.45 7.23
N LYS A 20 -32.61 10.68 6.69
CA LYS A 20 -33.26 9.59 7.45
C LYS A 20 -32.27 8.53 7.95
N LEU A 21 -31.27 8.18 7.15
CA LEU A 21 -30.27 7.19 7.52
C LEU A 21 -29.32 7.75 8.60
N ARG A 22 -28.97 9.03 8.49
CA ARG A 22 -28.20 9.75 9.49
C ARG A 22 -28.95 9.82 10.83
N GLU A 23 -30.24 10.15 10.83
CA GLU A 23 -31.08 10.17 12.04
C GLU A 23 -31.12 8.78 12.71
N ALA A 24 -31.32 7.71 11.92
CA ALA A 24 -31.28 6.34 12.43
C ALA A 24 -29.95 6.02 13.10
N TYR A 25 -28.82 6.40 12.47
CA TYR A 25 -27.49 6.23 13.04
C TYR A 25 -27.27 7.05 14.32
N GLU A 26 -27.67 8.33 14.32
CA GLU A 26 -27.51 9.23 15.46
C GLU A 26 -28.34 8.80 16.67
N SER A 27 -29.49 8.17 16.45
CA SER A 27 -30.34 7.62 17.52
C SER A 27 -29.80 6.32 18.14
N ALA A 28 -28.97 5.58 17.42
CA ALA A 28 -28.47 4.28 17.85
C ALA A 28 -27.28 4.38 18.83
N PRO A 29 -27.06 3.39 19.72
CA PRO A 29 -25.83 3.29 20.49
C PRO A 29 -24.60 3.14 19.59
N LYS A 30 -23.45 3.69 20.00
CA LYS A 30 -22.18 3.55 19.31
C LYS A 30 -21.30 2.62 20.14
N ARG A 31 -21.22 1.34 19.75
CA ARG A 31 -20.54 0.30 20.54
C ARG A 31 -19.18 -0.11 19.93
N GLY A 32 -18.77 0.49 18.82
CA GLY A 32 -17.52 0.19 18.12
C GLY A 32 -16.46 1.28 18.17
N THR A 33 -15.28 0.95 17.64
CA THR A 33 -14.20 1.91 17.30
C THR A 33 -14.61 2.79 16.12
N GLU A 34 -14.00 3.96 15.92
CA GLU A 34 -14.32 4.81 14.76
C GLU A 34 -14.20 4.08 13.41
N ALA A 35 -13.22 3.20 13.25
CA ALA A 35 -13.07 2.36 12.06
C ALA A 35 -14.27 1.43 11.80
N HIS A 36 -14.85 0.90 12.87
CA HIS A 36 -16.02 0.03 12.85
C HIS A 36 -17.26 0.82 12.48
N GLU A 37 -17.42 2.01 13.08
CA GLU A 37 -18.50 2.94 12.77
C GLU A 37 -18.47 3.37 11.30
N VAL A 38 -17.28 3.68 10.76
CA VAL A 38 -17.11 4.00 9.33
C VAL A 38 -17.56 2.82 8.46
N LEU A 39 -17.08 1.59 8.73
CA LEU A 39 -17.47 0.40 7.98
C LEU A 39 -19.00 0.22 8.00
N ARG A 40 -19.60 0.30 9.18
CA ARG A 40 -21.05 0.18 9.40
C ARG A 40 -21.84 1.20 8.59
N LEU A 41 -21.41 2.46 8.59
CA LEU A 41 -22.07 3.51 7.82
C LEU A 41 -21.92 3.34 6.31
N LEU A 42 -20.76 2.88 5.83
CA LEU A 42 -20.56 2.60 4.40
C LEU A 42 -21.46 1.44 3.92
N VAL A 43 -21.62 0.40 4.73
CA VAL A 43 -22.55 -0.71 4.46
C VAL A 43 -24.01 -0.23 4.46
N ALA A 44 -24.40 0.56 5.46
CA ALA A 44 -25.75 1.10 5.54
C ALA A 44 -26.07 2.02 4.34
N ARG A 45 -25.09 2.83 3.90
CA ARG A 45 -25.21 3.66 2.70
C ARG A 45 -25.35 2.80 1.44
N HIS A 46 -24.63 1.69 1.35
CA HIS A 46 -24.77 0.74 0.23
C HIS A 46 -26.18 0.13 0.19
N LEU A 47 -26.69 -0.36 1.32
CA LEU A 47 -28.06 -0.86 1.46
C LEU A 47 -29.10 0.20 1.08
N TRP A 48 -28.91 1.44 1.51
CA TRP A 48 -29.76 2.54 1.10
C TRP A 48 -29.74 2.76 -0.41
N ASN A 49 -28.56 2.72 -1.04
CA ASN A 49 -28.44 2.88 -2.48
C ASN A 49 -29.08 1.72 -3.26
N MET A 50 -29.18 0.52 -2.65
CA MET A 50 -29.94 -0.61 -3.20
C MET A 50 -31.47 -0.47 -3.06
N GLY A 51 -31.95 0.54 -2.32
CA GLY A 51 -33.38 0.81 -2.16
C GLY A 51 -33.95 0.46 -0.79
N HIS A 52 -33.15 -0.09 0.14
CA HIS A 52 -33.60 -0.38 1.50
C HIS A 52 -33.81 0.92 2.30
N ARG A 53 -34.90 1.01 3.04
CA ARG A 53 -35.29 2.21 3.81
C ARG A 53 -35.55 1.92 5.28
N ASP A 54 -35.95 0.71 5.62
CA ASP A 54 -36.12 0.21 6.99
C ASP A 54 -34.80 -0.35 7.53
N ILE A 55 -33.81 0.55 7.63
CA ILE A 55 -32.46 0.23 8.13
C ILE A 55 -32.37 0.68 9.59
N SER A 56 -32.00 -0.23 10.48
CA SER A 56 -31.75 0.03 11.89
C SER A 56 -30.34 -0.42 12.28
N PHE A 57 -29.76 0.25 13.27
CA PHE A 57 -28.43 -0.06 13.79
C PHE A 57 -28.54 -0.67 15.19
N GLU A 58 -27.58 -1.52 15.56
CA GLU A 58 -27.52 -2.16 16.89
C GLU A 58 -28.81 -2.91 17.24
N LYS A 59 -29.28 -3.77 16.34
CA LYS A 59 -30.50 -4.56 16.57
C LYS A 59 -30.19 -5.66 17.58
N ALA A 60 -30.91 -5.67 18.70
CA ALA A 60 -30.85 -6.78 19.65
C ALA A 60 -31.42 -8.06 19.04
N ILE A 61 -30.68 -9.15 19.15
CA ILE A 61 -31.13 -10.52 18.92
C ILE A 61 -31.49 -11.11 20.28
N ASN A 62 -32.78 -11.19 20.58
CA ASN A 62 -33.25 -11.80 21.82
C ASN A 62 -33.26 -13.33 21.67
N GLY A 63 -32.16 -13.98 22.05
CA GLY A 63 -32.12 -15.41 22.33
C GLY A 63 -32.03 -15.61 23.84
N GLY A 64 -32.99 -16.33 24.43
CA GLY A 64 -33.19 -16.47 25.89
C GLY A 64 -31.97 -16.45 26.84
N GLN A 65 -32.24 -15.95 28.07
CA GLN A 65 -31.47 -16.00 29.33
C GLN A 65 -30.00 -15.53 29.40
N GLU A 66 -29.30 -15.24 28.30
CA GLU A 66 -27.96 -14.61 28.34
C GLU A 66 -27.92 -13.22 27.69
N GLN A 67 -26.88 -12.45 28.04
CA GLN A 67 -26.64 -11.05 27.62
C GLN A 67 -27.05 -10.75 26.17
N ASP A 68 -27.79 -9.65 25.99
CA ASP A 68 -28.24 -9.16 24.69
C ASP A 68 -27.09 -9.16 23.65
N ALA A 69 -27.25 -9.95 22.61
CA ALA A 69 -26.38 -9.93 21.44
C ALA A 69 -26.91 -8.89 20.44
N TYR A 70 -26.09 -7.91 20.07
CA TYR A 70 -26.46 -6.88 19.09
C TYR A 70 -25.87 -7.21 17.72
N ILE A 71 -26.57 -6.86 16.65
CA ILE A 71 -26.11 -6.89 15.26
C ILE A 71 -25.96 -5.46 14.77
N ASP A 72 -24.89 -5.22 14.01
CA ASP A 72 -24.53 -3.89 13.55
C ASP A 72 -25.64 -3.22 12.73
N ILE A 73 -26.21 -3.94 11.76
CA ILE A 73 -27.24 -3.41 10.87
C ILE A 73 -28.33 -4.47 10.66
N TYR A 74 -29.59 -4.04 10.76
CA TYR A 74 -30.76 -4.83 10.42
C TYR A 74 -31.62 -4.11 9.40
N VAL A 75 -32.03 -4.85 8.37
CA VAL A 75 -32.92 -4.39 7.30
C VAL A 75 -34.25 -5.14 7.42
N GLY A 76 -35.30 -4.40 7.77
CA GLY A 76 -36.60 -4.99 8.09
C GLY A 76 -37.33 -5.57 6.88
N GLU A 77 -37.19 -4.99 5.68
CA GLU A 77 -38.01 -5.39 4.53
C GLU A 77 -37.76 -6.82 4.05
N ASN A 78 -36.55 -7.34 4.27
CA ASN A 78 -36.13 -8.66 3.81
C ASN A 78 -35.50 -9.51 4.93
N ASN A 79 -35.66 -9.11 6.20
CA ASN A 79 -35.13 -9.78 7.37
C ASN A 79 -33.62 -10.09 7.23
N LEU A 80 -32.85 -9.09 6.81
CA LEU A 80 -31.41 -9.19 6.57
C LEU A 80 -30.64 -8.60 7.76
N PHE A 81 -29.75 -9.41 8.30
CA PHE A 81 -28.82 -9.06 9.36
C PHE A 81 -27.42 -8.91 8.76
N VAL A 82 -26.76 -7.79 9.03
CA VAL A 82 -25.40 -7.53 8.54
C VAL A 82 -24.49 -7.25 9.73
N GLU A 83 -23.47 -8.09 9.90
CA GLU A 83 -22.38 -7.89 10.87
C GLU A 83 -21.18 -7.28 10.14
N CYS A 84 -20.61 -6.22 10.71
CA CYS A 84 -19.44 -5.53 10.18
C CYS A 84 -18.19 -6.00 10.93
N GLU A 85 -17.25 -6.63 10.22
CA GLU A 85 -16.07 -7.24 10.83
C GLU A 85 -14.78 -6.62 10.28
N ARG A 86 -13.88 -6.24 11.18
CA ARG A 86 -12.54 -5.74 10.82
C ARG A 86 -11.52 -6.87 10.67
N VAL A 87 -11.80 -8.02 11.27
CA VAL A 87 -10.94 -9.21 11.25
C VAL A 87 -11.82 -10.43 10.97
N VAL A 88 -11.31 -11.36 10.17
CA VAL A 88 -12.01 -12.59 9.85
C VAL A 88 -11.99 -13.54 11.04
N ASP A 89 -13.15 -13.72 11.69
CA ASP A 89 -13.39 -14.75 12.70
C ASP A 89 -14.57 -15.64 12.29
N ARG A 90 -14.23 -16.87 11.86
CA ARG A 90 -15.22 -17.83 11.38
C ARG A 90 -16.10 -18.36 12.50
N MET A 91 -15.54 -18.58 13.69
CA MET A 91 -16.29 -19.16 14.80
C MET A 91 -17.30 -18.15 15.33
N LYS A 92 -16.88 -16.89 15.52
CA LYS A 92 -17.78 -15.78 15.85
C LYS A 92 -18.92 -15.67 14.83
N ALA A 93 -18.62 -15.70 13.53
CA ALA A 93 -19.62 -15.59 12.48
C ALA A 93 -20.62 -16.77 12.51
N LEU A 94 -20.15 -18.01 12.71
CA LEU A 94 -21.02 -19.18 12.82
C LEU A 94 -21.96 -19.10 14.02
N GLU A 95 -21.43 -18.76 15.19
CA GLU A 95 -22.23 -18.60 16.42
C GLU A 95 -23.29 -17.52 16.22
N ARG A 96 -22.93 -16.41 15.56
CA ARG A 96 -23.86 -15.33 15.24
C ARG A 96 -24.95 -15.77 14.28
N MET A 97 -24.58 -16.42 13.18
CA MET A 97 -25.54 -16.98 12.23
C MET A 97 -26.53 -17.92 12.90
N GLN A 98 -26.06 -18.80 13.80
CA GLN A 98 -26.90 -19.73 14.53
C GLN A 98 -27.90 -19.00 15.44
N ARG A 99 -27.43 -18.07 16.28
CA ARG A 99 -28.28 -17.29 17.18
C ARG A 99 -29.36 -16.50 16.42
N ILE A 100 -28.99 -15.88 15.30
CA ILE A 100 -29.94 -15.15 14.45
C ILE A 100 -31.00 -16.10 13.92
N ARG A 101 -30.61 -17.26 13.39
CA ARG A 101 -31.56 -18.23 12.81
C ARG A 101 -32.49 -18.86 13.86
N GLU A 102 -32.01 -19.02 15.09
CA GLU A 102 -32.84 -19.48 16.22
C GLU A 102 -33.89 -18.43 16.61
N ALA A 103 -33.51 -17.15 16.69
CA ALA A 103 -34.41 -16.05 17.06
C ALA A 103 -35.31 -15.59 15.90
N HIS A 104 -34.83 -15.67 14.66
CA HIS A 104 -35.46 -15.18 13.45
C HIS A 104 -35.37 -16.21 12.32
N PRO A 105 -36.19 -17.28 12.35
CA PRO A 105 -36.18 -18.30 11.31
C PRO A 105 -36.38 -17.70 9.91
N GLY A 106 -35.55 -18.13 8.95
CA GLY A 106 -35.60 -17.65 7.56
C GLY A 106 -34.93 -16.30 7.30
N SER A 107 -34.27 -15.71 8.30
CA SER A 107 -33.41 -14.52 8.13
C SER A 107 -32.23 -14.78 7.19
N LYS A 108 -31.75 -13.73 6.52
CA LYS A 108 -30.45 -13.73 5.86
C LYS A 108 -29.38 -13.13 6.78
N PHE A 109 -28.19 -13.72 6.78
CA PHE A 109 -27.04 -13.23 7.51
C PHE A 109 -25.88 -12.92 6.57
N THR A 110 -25.41 -11.67 6.59
CA THR A 110 -24.30 -11.18 5.79
C THR A 110 -23.16 -10.72 6.69
N VAL A 111 -21.93 -11.01 6.30
CA VAL A 111 -20.74 -10.44 6.95
C VAL A 111 -20.07 -9.45 6.01
N ALA A 112 -20.02 -8.19 6.40
CA ALA A 112 -19.31 -7.13 5.71
C ALA A 112 -17.90 -6.97 6.29
N LEU A 113 -16.90 -7.14 5.45
CA LEU A 113 -15.48 -7.06 5.81
C LEU A 113 -14.84 -5.81 5.22
N GLN A 114 -13.90 -5.22 5.96
CA GLN A 114 -12.98 -4.25 5.37
C GLN A 114 -12.18 -4.87 4.23
N ASP A 115 -11.92 -4.13 3.15
CA ASP A 115 -11.13 -4.51 1.98
C ASP A 115 -9.80 -5.20 2.29
N ARG A 116 -9.12 -4.78 3.35
CA ARG A 116 -7.90 -5.42 3.85
C ARG A 116 -8.04 -6.93 4.16
N MET A 117 -9.25 -7.39 4.44
CA MET A 117 -9.59 -8.79 4.71
C MET A 117 -10.04 -9.56 3.46
N GLY A 118 -10.09 -8.90 2.29
CA GLY A 118 -10.60 -9.49 1.05
C GLY A 118 -9.92 -10.82 0.69
N TRP A 119 -8.59 -10.91 0.84
CA TRP A 119 -7.82 -12.15 0.62
C TRP A 119 -8.16 -13.29 1.60
N LEU A 120 -8.68 -12.96 2.78
CA LEU A 120 -9.00 -13.90 3.86
C LEU A 120 -10.49 -14.24 3.95
N SER A 121 -11.34 -13.51 3.23
CA SER A 121 -12.80 -13.64 3.21
C SER A 121 -13.30 -15.07 2.97
N ARG A 122 -12.60 -15.86 2.15
CA ARG A 122 -12.94 -17.28 1.88
C ARG A 122 -13.04 -18.14 3.15
N LYS A 123 -12.35 -17.77 4.23
CA LYS A 123 -12.47 -18.47 5.52
C LYS A 123 -13.88 -18.39 6.12
N LEU A 124 -14.69 -17.40 5.73
CA LEU A 124 -16.08 -17.27 6.17
C LEU A 124 -17.07 -18.08 5.33
N THR A 125 -16.59 -18.87 4.35
CA THR A 125 -17.48 -19.72 3.55
C THR A 125 -18.27 -20.66 4.46
N GLY A 126 -19.60 -20.64 4.32
CA GLY A 126 -20.54 -21.41 5.14
C GLY A 126 -20.79 -20.85 6.55
N ALA A 127 -20.19 -19.71 6.91
CA ALA A 127 -20.44 -18.99 8.16
C ALA A 127 -21.37 -17.79 7.99
N ALA A 128 -21.71 -17.45 6.74
CA ALA A 128 -22.66 -16.41 6.37
C ALA A 128 -23.35 -16.80 5.05
N ASP A 129 -24.54 -16.27 4.80
CA ASP A 129 -25.26 -16.43 3.54
C ASP A 129 -24.58 -15.61 2.43
N GLU A 130 -24.12 -14.40 2.79
CA GLU A 130 -23.34 -13.52 1.91
C GLU A 130 -22.12 -12.95 2.64
N ILE A 131 -21.08 -12.65 1.87
CA ILE A 131 -19.89 -11.96 2.36
C ILE A 131 -19.70 -10.75 1.47
N TRP A 132 -19.50 -9.59 2.06
CA TRP A 132 -19.28 -8.33 1.34
C TRP A 132 -17.91 -7.77 1.67
N ILE A 133 -17.19 -7.30 0.66
CA ILE A 133 -15.91 -6.60 0.84
C ILE A 133 -16.14 -5.12 0.61
N VAL A 134 -15.90 -4.32 1.66
CA VAL A 134 -16.16 -2.89 1.69
C VAL A 134 -14.85 -2.14 1.58
N SER A 135 -14.73 -1.31 0.55
CA SER A 135 -13.58 -0.43 0.33
C SER A 135 -13.77 0.91 1.05
N ILE A 136 -12.68 1.61 1.35
CA ILE A 136 -12.71 2.89 2.09
C ILE A 136 -13.57 3.98 1.40
N ASP A 137 -13.71 3.91 0.07
CA ASP A 137 -14.56 4.81 -0.72
C ASP A 137 -16.06 4.45 -0.64
N GLY A 138 -16.39 3.33 0.00
CA GLY A 138 -17.75 2.80 0.16
C GLY A 138 -18.21 1.89 -0.96
N GLN A 139 -17.32 1.45 -1.86
CA GLN A 139 -17.65 0.37 -2.78
C GLN A 139 -17.80 -0.95 -2.03
N VAL A 140 -18.87 -1.69 -2.35
CA VAL A 140 -19.16 -3.00 -1.76
C VAL A 140 -19.18 -4.03 -2.89
N LYS A 141 -18.41 -5.11 -2.74
CA LYS A 141 -18.25 -6.15 -3.76
C LYS A 141 -18.34 -7.54 -3.17
N ALA A 142 -18.70 -8.51 -3.99
CA ALA A 142 -18.53 -9.91 -3.63
C ALA A 142 -17.02 -10.26 -3.54
N PRO A 143 -16.60 -11.25 -2.73
CA PRO A 143 -15.20 -11.61 -2.58
C PRO A 143 -14.48 -11.94 -3.88
N TRP A 144 -15.17 -12.60 -4.81
CA TRP A 144 -14.58 -12.99 -6.09
C TRP A 144 -14.37 -11.78 -7.02
N GLU A 145 -15.32 -10.84 -7.06
CA GLU A 145 -15.20 -9.58 -7.83
C GLU A 145 -14.03 -8.77 -7.32
N TRP A 146 -13.98 -8.56 -6.00
CA TRP A 146 -12.89 -7.84 -5.35
C TRP A 146 -11.52 -8.49 -5.63
N ILE A 147 -11.43 -9.82 -5.54
CA ILE A 147 -10.19 -10.57 -5.80
C ILE A 147 -9.73 -10.37 -7.25
N GLU A 148 -10.63 -10.50 -8.23
CA GLU A 148 -10.27 -10.41 -9.65
C GLU A 148 -9.90 -8.97 -10.05
N GLU A 149 -10.65 -7.97 -9.60
CA GLU A 149 -10.28 -6.57 -9.81
C GLU A 149 -8.92 -6.24 -9.17
N ARG A 150 -8.69 -6.71 -7.94
CA ARG A 150 -7.42 -6.45 -7.25
C ARG A 150 -6.25 -7.12 -7.95
N LYS A 151 -6.42 -8.36 -8.44
CA LYS A 151 -5.42 -9.03 -9.27
C LYS A 151 -5.14 -8.25 -10.55
N SER A 152 -6.19 -7.83 -11.25
CA SER A 152 -6.08 -7.07 -12.50
C SER A 152 -5.30 -5.78 -12.29
N LEU A 153 -5.62 -5.01 -11.24
CA LEU A 153 -4.87 -3.82 -10.84
C LEU A 153 -3.39 -4.14 -10.61
N LEU A 154 -3.07 -5.10 -9.74
CA LEU A 154 -1.68 -5.45 -9.42
C LEU A 154 -0.88 -5.93 -10.64
N GLN A 155 -1.52 -6.70 -11.52
CA GLN A 155 -0.90 -7.19 -12.77
C GLN A 155 -0.71 -6.07 -13.78
N SER A 156 -1.62 -5.09 -13.85
CA SER A 156 -1.51 -3.93 -14.75
C SER A 156 -0.39 -2.97 -14.33
N LEU A 157 -0.19 -2.75 -13.03
CA LEU A 157 0.87 -1.91 -12.48
C LEU A 157 2.27 -2.45 -12.79
N PHE A 158 2.36 -3.77 -12.97
CA PHE A 158 3.59 -4.48 -13.27
C PHE A 158 3.46 -5.32 -14.55
N ALA A 159 2.81 -4.75 -15.57
CA ALA A 159 2.68 -5.39 -16.88
C ALA A 159 4.07 -5.80 -17.39
N ALA A 160 4.28 -7.13 -17.51
CA ALA A 160 5.59 -7.74 -17.67
C ALA A 160 6.39 -7.11 -18.82
N ASP A 161 5.75 -6.90 -19.96
CA ASP A 161 6.43 -6.46 -21.18
C ASP A 161 6.95 -5.03 -21.06
N GLY A 162 6.15 -4.13 -20.47
CA GLY A 162 6.51 -2.73 -20.31
C GLY A 162 7.61 -2.52 -19.26
N PHE A 163 7.56 -3.23 -18.13
CA PHE A 163 8.58 -3.12 -17.09
C PHE A 163 9.88 -3.83 -17.49
N ARG A 164 9.77 -5.01 -18.13
CA ARG A 164 10.93 -5.74 -18.66
C ARG A 164 11.66 -4.93 -19.71
N ALA A 165 10.96 -4.34 -20.68
CA ALA A 165 11.58 -3.51 -21.69
C ALA A 165 12.35 -2.33 -21.09
N GLN A 166 11.84 -1.72 -20.00
CA GLN A 166 12.55 -0.67 -19.27
C GLN A 166 13.80 -1.20 -18.56
N MET A 167 13.72 -2.36 -17.91
CA MET A 167 14.90 -2.99 -17.28
C MET A 167 15.97 -3.36 -18.32
N GLU A 168 15.57 -3.88 -19.48
CA GLU A 168 16.48 -4.18 -20.58
C GLU A 168 17.09 -2.90 -21.18
N ASP A 169 16.31 -1.82 -21.34
CA ASP A 169 16.83 -0.52 -21.76
C ASP A 169 17.79 0.08 -20.73
N LEU A 170 17.53 -0.13 -19.43
CA LEU A 170 18.41 0.31 -18.34
C LEU A 170 19.78 -0.35 -18.47
N VAL A 171 19.82 -1.69 -18.53
CA VAL A 171 21.07 -2.47 -18.67
C VAL A 171 21.84 -2.03 -19.91
N ARG A 172 21.17 -1.97 -21.07
CA ARG A 172 21.79 -1.54 -22.32
C ARG A 172 22.35 -0.11 -22.24
N THR A 173 21.59 0.82 -21.67
CA THR A 173 22.01 2.23 -21.57
C THR A 173 23.17 2.38 -20.57
N GLU A 174 23.22 1.57 -19.51
CA GLU A 174 24.33 1.55 -18.57
C GLU A 174 25.63 1.03 -19.21
N GLU A 175 25.56 -0.05 -19.99
CA GLU A 175 26.71 -0.56 -20.75
C GLU A 175 27.24 0.48 -21.74
N GLU A 176 26.34 1.13 -22.48
CA GLU A 176 26.70 2.19 -23.41
C GLU A 176 27.36 3.39 -22.70
N TYR A 177 26.82 3.81 -21.55
CA TYR A 177 27.41 4.86 -20.74
C TYR A 177 28.81 4.50 -20.27
N ARG A 178 29.02 3.29 -19.72
CA ARG A 178 30.34 2.82 -19.29
C ARG A 178 31.35 2.81 -20.44
N ARG A 179 30.93 2.40 -21.63
CA ARG A 179 31.78 2.44 -22.84
C ARG A 179 32.17 3.87 -23.21
N LEU A 180 31.22 4.81 -23.18
CA LEU A 180 31.47 6.20 -23.54
C LEU A 180 32.39 6.92 -22.54
N VAL A 181 32.23 6.67 -21.24
CA VAL A 181 33.13 7.20 -20.20
C VAL A 181 34.55 6.73 -20.44
N LYS A 182 34.76 5.45 -20.78
CA LYS A 182 36.08 4.92 -21.10
C LYS A 182 36.71 5.62 -22.32
N LEU A 183 35.94 5.83 -23.39
CA LEU A 183 36.40 6.54 -24.58
C LEU A 183 36.73 8.02 -24.28
N GLU A 184 35.95 8.66 -23.41
CA GLU A 184 36.22 10.03 -22.93
C GLU A 184 37.53 10.09 -22.14
N GLU A 185 37.79 9.12 -21.27
CA GLU A 185 39.06 9.03 -20.51
C GLU A 185 40.27 8.85 -21.44
N GLU A 186 40.16 7.96 -22.43
CA GLU A 186 41.21 7.72 -23.43
C GLU A 186 41.49 8.98 -24.27
N GLU A 187 40.44 9.67 -24.72
CA GLU A 187 40.55 10.93 -25.47
C GLU A 187 41.16 12.05 -24.61
N LYS A 188 40.74 12.17 -23.36
CA LYS A 188 41.30 13.14 -22.41
C LYS A 188 42.80 12.89 -22.21
N LEU A 189 43.20 11.63 -22.01
CA LEU A 189 44.61 11.25 -21.84
C LEU A 189 45.43 11.58 -23.10
N TYR A 190 44.89 11.33 -24.29
CA TYR A 190 45.53 11.69 -25.55
C TYR A 190 45.80 13.19 -25.64
N TRP A 191 44.79 14.03 -25.40
CA TRP A 191 44.93 15.49 -25.46
C TRP A 191 45.87 16.03 -24.38
N GLN A 192 45.80 15.52 -23.14
CA GLN A 192 46.74 15.87 -22.08
C GLN A 192 48.18 15.56 -22.48
N THR A 193 48.41 14.37 -23.05
CA THR A 193 49.74 13.94 -23.50
C THR A 193 50.25 14.83 -24.64
N LEU A 194 49.39 15.18 -25.60
CA LEU A 194 49.76 16.04 -26.72
C LEU A 194 50.12 17.46 -26.24
N LEU A 195 49.33 18.03 -25.34
CA LEU A 195 49.60 19.33 -24.73
C LEU A 195 50.91 19.32 -23.93
N ALA A 196 51.11 18.32 -23.07
CA ALA A 196 52.34 18.17 -22.29
C ALA A 196 53.59 18.06 -23.19
N LYS A 197 53.52 17.24 -24.25
CA LYS A 197 54.61 17.13 -25.25
C LYS A 197 54.90 18.45 -25.95
N THR A 198 53.87 19.22 -26.26
CA THR A 198 53.99 20.50 -26.96
C THR A 198 54.69 21.53 -26.08
N ILE A 199 54.28 21.62 -24.81
CA ILE A 199 54.88 22.53 -23.84
C ILE A 199 56.32 22.14 -23.51
N PHE A 200 56.59 20.85 -23.31
CA PHE A 200 57.95 20.37 -23.06
C PHE A 200 58.92 20.79 -24.18
N LYS A 201 58.48 20.67 -25.44
CA LYS A 201 59.24 21.13 -26.61
C LYS A 201 59.40 22.65 -26.68
N ALA A 202 58.48 23.40 -26.09
CA ALA A 202 58.52 24.87 -26.04
C ALA A 202 59.33 25.41 -24.84
N SER A 203 59.91 24.54 -24.00
CA SER A 203 60.68 24.91 -22.81
C SER A 203 59.95 25.86 -21.84
N ALA A 204 58.63 25.76 -21.76
CA ALA A 204 57.80 26.60 -20.89
C ALA A 204 57.42 25.86 -19.60
N GLU A 205 57.42 26.57 -18.47
CA GLU A 205 56.78 26.09 -17.24
C GLU A 205 55.25 26.05 -17.42
N ALA A 206 54.61 24.90 -17.16
CA ALA A 206 53.17 24.74 -17.37
C ALA A 206 52.44 24.03 -16.24
N SER A 207 52.66 24.53 -15.03
CA SER A 207 51.88 24.14 -13.85
C SER A 207 50.36 24.33 -14.05
N TRP A 208 49.95 25.24 -14.94
CA TRP A 208 48.54 25.50 -15.28
C TRP A 208 47.84 24.35 -16.03
N LEU A 209 48.59 23.45 -16.70
CA LEU A 209 48.00 22.30 -17.41
C LEU A 209 47.23 21.36 -16.48
N ASN A 210 47.63 21.28 -15.20
CA ASN A 210 46.97 20.44 -14.21
C ASN A 210 45.53 20.86 -13.90
N ASN A 211 45.19 22.13 -14.20
CA ASN A 211 43.85 22.69 -13.99
C ASN A 211 43.01 22.73 -15.27
N LEU A 212 43.56 22.27 -16.41
CA LEU A 212 42.87 22.32 -17.69
C LEU A 212 41.76 21.25 -17.76
N LYS A 213 40.52 21.70 -17.81
CA LYS A 213 39.36 20.83 -18.05
C LYS A 213 39.26 20.53 -19.55
N ILE A 214 39.82 19.40 -19.97
CA ILE A 214 39.68 18.90 -21.34
C ILE A 214 38.33 18.20 -21.44
N ARG A 215 37.48 18.71 -22.34
CA ARG A 215 36.26 18.04 -22.80
C ARG A 215 36.48 17.56 -24.22
N GLY A 216 36.47 16.25 -24.40
CA GLY A 216 36.59 15.60 -25.69
C GLY A 216 35.25 15.50 -26.42
N ALA A 217 35.26 15.03 -27.68
CA ALA A 217 34.06 14.77 -28.46
C ALA A 217 33.15 13.73 -27.77
N TRP A 218 33.73 12.77 -27.04
CA TRP A 218 32.96 11.74 -26.33
C TRP A 218 32.16 12.26 -25.13
N SER A 219 32.57 13.40 -24.53
CA SER A 219 31.91 13.97 -23.35
C SER A 219 30.43 14.31 -23.59
N ILE A 220 30.10 14.81 -24.78
CA ILE A 220 28.72 15.14 -25.17
C ILE A 220 27.85 13.88 -25.25
N TYR A 221 28.41 12.78 -25.76
CA TYR A 221 27.70 11.51 -25.85
C TYR A 221 27.54 10.88 -24.47
N ALA A 222 28.59 10.88 -23.64
CA ALA A 222 28.53 10.40 -22.27
C ALA A 222 27.47 11.15 -21.43
N GLU A 223 27.42 12.49 -21.55
CA GLU A 223 26.42 13.32 -20.86
C GLU A 223 24.99 12.99 -21.31
N LYS A 224 24.75 12.85 -22.62
CA LYS A 224 23.43 12.45 -23.16
C LYS A 224 23.02 11.06 -22.67
N THR A 225 23.92 10.09 -22.71
CA THR A 225 23.63 8.72 -22.26
C THR A 225 23.40 8.67 -20.76
N TRP A 226 24.11 9.48 -19.97
CA TRP A 226 23.86 9.64 -18.54
C TRP A 226 22.48 10.24 -18.25
N GLN A 227 22.07 11.28 -19.00
CA GLN A 227 20.73 11.86 -18.88
C GLN A 227 19.66 10.80 -19.19
N LYS A 228 19.83 10.03 -20.27
CA LYS A 228 18.92 8.92 -20.62
C LYS A 228 18.89 7.86 -19.52
N LEU A 229 20.05 7.46 -18.99
CA LEU A 229 20.16 6.48 -17.91
C LEU A 229 19.36 6.91 -16.68
N ASN A 230 19.50 8.18 -16.27
CA ASN A 230 18.73 8.73 -15.16
C ASN A 230 17.22 8.77 -15.46
N GLN A 231 16.82 9.15 -16.68
CA GLN A 231 15.40 9.12 -17.04
C GLN A 231 14.82 7.70 -16.94
N THR A 232 15.54 6.69 -17.43
CA THR A 232 15.12 5.29 -17.34
C THR A 232 15.09 4.81 -15.89
N ARG A 233 16.09 5.13 -15.07
CA ARG A 233 16.11 4.83 -13.63
C ARG A 233 14.90 5.43 -12.92
N MET A 234 14.65 6.73 -13.11
CA MET A 234 13.52 7.42 -12.50
C MET A 234 12.17 6.78 -12.91
N ALA A 235 12.01 6.41 -14.18
CA ALA A 235 10.80 5.75 -14.65
C ALA A 235 10.57 4.38 -13.98
N ILE A 236 11.64 3.60 -13.80
CA ILE A 236 11.60 2.31 -13.09
C ILE A 236 11.27 2.52 -11.62
N THR A 237 11.94 3.46 -10.95
CA THR A 237 11.70 3.78 -9.54
C THR A 237 10.26 4.22 -9.31
N ARG A 238 9.68 5.06 -10.18
CA ARG A 238 8.27 5.47 -10.10
C ARG A 238 7.33 4.27 -10.12
N ARG A 239 7.53 3.32 -11.03
CA ARG A 239 6.71 2.09 -11.10
C ARG A 239 6.86 1.20 -9.86
N VAL A 240 8.06 1.09 -9.31
CA VAL A 240 8.28 0.38 -8.05
C VAL A 240 7.51 1.05 -6.91
N VAL A 241 7.56 2.38 -6.81
CA VAL A 241 6.83 3.16 -5.80
C VAL A 241 5.31 3.03 -5.99
N GLU A 242 4.81 3.06 -7.23
CA GLU A 242 3.40 2.82 -7.55
C GLU A 242 2.94 1.43 -7.10
N LEU A 243 3.73 0.38 -7.37
CA LEU A 243 3.44 -0.97 -6.90
C LEU A 243 3.41 -1.04 -5.37
N LEU A 244 4.42 -0.47 -4.70
CA LEU A 244 4.48 -0.45 -3.25
C LEU A 244 3.28 0.29 -2.65
N ASN A 245 2.90 1.45 -3.20
CA ASN A 245 1.72 2.19 -2.76
C ASN A 245 0.42 1.42 -2.97
N ALA A 246 0.30 0.73 -4.10
CA ALA A 246 -0.83 -0.14 -4.34
C ALA A 246 -0.86 -1.23 -3.28
N THR A 247 0.25 -1.92 -3.02
CA THR A 247 0.30 -3.01 -2.04
C THR A 247 0.03 -2.53 -0.60
N LEU A 248 0.65 -1.43 -0.20
CA LEU A 248 0.47 -0.83 1.12
C LEU A 248 -0.96 -0.32 1.31
N SER A 249 -1.69 0.01 0.24
CA SER A 249 -3.00 0.66 0.34
C SER A 249 -4.04 -0.08 1.16
N LEU A 250 -3.95 -1.41 1.22
CA LEU A 250 -4.90 -2.22 1.96
C LEU A 250 -4.61 -2.29 3.44
N SER A 251 -3.37 -2.11 3.89
CA SER A 251 -2.99 -2.51 5.25
C SER A 251 -2.06 -1.54 5.95
N SER A 252 -1.72 -0.44 5.29
CA SER A 252 -0.87 0.61 5.82
C SER A 252 -1.48 1.98 5.52
N PRO A 253 -1.45 2.92 6.48
CA PRO A 253 -1.80 4.31 6.25
C PRO A 253 -0.68 5.08 5.55
N TYR A 254 0.48 4.48 5.34
CA TYR A 254 1.63 5.17 4.74
C TYR A 254 1.55 5.18 3.22
N VAL A 255 1.88 6.33 2.64
CA VAL A 255 1.99 6.55 1.21
C VAL A 255 3.39 7.06 0.89
N LEU A 256 4.03 6.43 -0.08
CA LEU A 256 5.34 6.79 -0.58
C LEU A 256 5.20 7.82 -1.71
N LYS A 257 5.97 8.89 -1.65
CA LYS A 257 6.11 9.87 -2.74
C LYS A 257 7.55 9.96 -3.19
N LEU A 258 7.76 9.95 -4.50
CA LEU A 258 9.08 10.10 -5.11
C LEU A 258 9.24 11.54 -5.60
N GLY A 259 10.25 12.24 -5.09
CA GLY A 259 10.66 13.56 -5.57
C GLY A 259 11.47 13.48 -6.88
N ASP A 260 11.55 14.60 -7.59
CA ASP A 260 12.33 14.70 -8.84
C ASP A 260 13.84 14.54 -8.63
N ASP A 261 14.31 14.67 -7.38
CA ASP A 261 15.69 14.48 -6.93
C ASP A 261 15.98 13.05 -6.44
N TYR A 262 15.08 12.09 -6.70
CA TYR A 262 15.11 10.72 -6.16
C TYR A 262 14.91 10.60 -4.65
N SER A 263 14.52 11.67 -3.95
CA SER A 263 14.12 11.56 -2.56
C SER A 263 12.83 10.77 -2.42
N LEU A 264 12.77 9.86 -1.45
CA LEU A 264 11.56 9.14 -1.09
C LEU A 264 10.99 9.74 0.19
N CYS A 265 9.80 10.32 0.10
CA CYS A 265 9.07 10.84 1.24
C CYS A 265 7.97 9.86 1.66
N VAL A 266 7.81 9.67 2.97
CA VAL A 266 6.73 8.88 3.55
C VAL A 266 5.71 9.84 4.14
N GLU A 267 4.48 9.80 3.62
CA GLU A 267 3.36 10.56 4.15
C GLU A 267 2.36 9.64 4.83
N VAL A 268 1.54 10.23 5.70
CA VAL A 268 0.42 9.55 6.36
C VAL A 268 -0.88 9.95 5.70
N ASP A 269 -1.59 8.97 5.15
CA ASP A 269 -2.99 9.08 4.79
C ASP A 269 -3.84 8.91 6.05
N TRP A 270 -4.32 10.04 6.57
CA TRP A 270 -5.13 10.09 7.79
C TRP A 270 -6.50 9.42 7.64
N ASP A 271 -7.05 9.34 6.43
CA ASP A 271 -8.33 8.66 6.22
C ASP A 271 -8.09 7.15 6.29
N ARG A 272 -7.02 6.64 5.66
CA ARG A 272 -6.59 5.23 5.83
C ARG A 272 -6.20 4.91 7.28
N TRP A 273 -5.55 5.82 7.97
CA TRP A 273 -5.19 5.66 9.38
C TRP A 273 -6.43 5.39 10.24
N GLN A 274 -7.52 6.12 10.00
CA GLN A 274 -8.78 5.87 10.69
C GLN A 274 -9.49 4.61 10.18
N TRP A 275 -9.55 4.39 8.86
CA TRP A 275 -10.16 3.20 8.25
C TRP A 275 -9.57 1.89 8.78
N LEU A 276 -8.23 1.82 8.89
CA LEU A 276 -7.54 0.64 9.37
C LEU A 276 -7.64 0.47 10.91
N GLY A 277 -8.24 1.44 11.61
CA GLY A 277 -8.33 1.47 13.07
C GLY A 277 -6.99 1.72 13.76
N TRP A 278 -6.04 2.36 13.08
CA TRP A 278 -4.75 2.72 13.69
C TRP A 278 -4.87 3.89 14.66
N LYS A 279 -5.89 4.74 14.50
CA LYS A 279 -6.22 5.81 15.46
C LYS A 279 -6.64 5.23 16.82
N ASP A 280 -7.38 4.13 16.77
CA ASP A 280 -7.98 3.48 17.92
C ASP A 280 -7.03 2.46 18.57
N HIS A 281 -5.74 2.47 18.19
CA HIS A 281 -4.74 1.55 18.75
C HIS A 281 -4.73 1.63 20.27
N PRO A 282 -5.14 0.57 20.99
CA PRO A 282 -4.67 0.40 22.34
C PRO A 282 -3.15 0.19 22.24
N ASN A 283 -2.37 0.71 23.19
CA ASN A 283 -0.93 0.42 23.30
C ASN A 283 -0.63 -1.08 23.59
N SER A 284 -1.55 -2.00 23.29
CA SER A 284 -1.39 -3.44 23.48
C SER A 284 -0.58 -4.05 22.34
N GLN A 285 0.51 -4.71 22.72
CA GLN A 285 1.42 -5.40 21.81
C GLN A 285 0.71 -6.46 20.96
N SER A 286 -0.31 -7.13 21.50
CA SER A 286 -1.08 -8.17 20.78
C SER A 286 -1.81 -7.62 19.55
N THR A 287 -2.47 -6.46 19.68
CA THR A 287 -3.22 -5.84 18.58
C THR A 287 -2.27 -5.33 17.48
N GLN A 288 -1.11 -4.81 17.87
CA GLN A 288 -0.07 -4.43 16.91
C GLN A 288 0.44 -5.63 16.13
N THR A 289 0.77 -6.74 16.80
CA THR A 289 1.23 -7.97 16.15
C THR A 289 0.22 -8.50 15.14
N SER A 290 -1.08 -8.52 15.46
CA SER A 290 -2.12 -8.95 14.52
C SER A 290 -2.22 -8.04 13.29
N GLN A 291 -2.07 -6.73 13.47
CA GLN A 291 -2.13 -5.75 12.38
C GLN A 291 -0.93 -5.90 11.43
N TYR A 292 0.29 -6.04 11.98
CA TYR A 292 1.49 -6.31 11.20
C TYR A 292 1.41 -7.64 10.47
N HIS A 293 0.90 -8.70 11.12
CA HIS A 293 0.74 -9.99 10.47
C HIS A 293 -0.22 -9.94 9.27
N ILE A 294 -1.31 -9.16 9.37
CA ILE A 294 -2.22 -8.93 8.24
C ILE A 294 -1.51 -8.18 7.11
N LEU A 295 -0.75 -7.13 7.45
CA LEU A 295 0.02 -6.36 6.48
C LEU A 295 1.03 -7.25 5.74
N GLU A 296 1.87 -7.98 6.46
CA GLU A 296 2.87 -8.90 5.89
C GLU A 296 2.23 -9.92 4.96
N LYS A 297 1.13 -10.54 5.40
CA LYS A 297 0.42 -11.54 4.60
C LYS A 297 -0.17 -10.95 3.32
N ASN A 298 -0.77 -9.77 3.41
CA ASN A 298 -1.31 -9.09 2.23
C ASN A 298 -0.17 -8.69 1.28
N MET A 299 0.95 -8.16 1.80
CA MET A 299 2.14 -7.85 1.02
C MET A 299 2.67 -9.08 0.29
N GLU A 300 2.80 -10.23 0.97
CA GLU A 300 3.28 -11.46 0.36
C GLU A 300 2.37 -11.92 -0.79
N ILE A 301 1.05 -11.92 -0.59
CA ILE A 301 0.07 -12.31 -1.61
C ILE A 301 0.16 -11.36 -2.82
N GLU A 302 0.16 -10.06 -2.58
CA GLU A 302 0.06 -9.07 -3.64
C GLU A 302 1.35 -8.92 -4.43
N LEU A 303 2.51 -8.95 -3.78
CA LEU A 303 3.80 -8.98 -4.45
C LEU A 303 3.94 -10.25 -5.29
N LYS A 304 3.47 -11.40 -4.80
CA LYS A 304 3.46 -12.65 -5.59
C LYS A 304 2.57 -12.53 -6.82
N ILE A 305 1.41 -11.89 -6.72
CA ILE A 305 0.50 -11.67 -7.86
C ILE A 305 1.13 -10.71 -8.87
N ALA A 306 1.63 -9.56 -8.42
CA ALA A 306 2.23 -8.54 -9.26
C ALA A 306 3.48 -9.04 -9.99
N THR A 307 4.30 -9.87 -9.33
CA THR A 307 5.57 -10.39 -9.91
C THR A 307 5.42 -11.70 -10.69
N LYS A 308 4.26 -12.37 -10.62
CA LYS A 308 4.03 -13.64 -11.34
C LYS A 308 4.29 -13.53 -12.86
N PRO A 309 3.81 -12.48 -13.58
CA PRO A 309 4.05 -12.32 -15.01
C PRO A 309 5.54 -12.27 -15.39
N LEU A 310 6.38 -11.67 -14.54
CA LEU A 310 7.83 -11.60 -14.75
C LEU A 310 8.45 -13.00 -14.74
N LYS A 311 8.10 -13.83 -13.74
CA LYS A 311 8.65 -15.19 -13.57
C LYS A 311 8.32 -16.10 -14.75
N THR A 312 7.11 -16.03 -15.30
CA THR A 312 6.70 -16.81 -16.47
C THR A 312 7.38 -16.36 -17.76
N SER A 313 7.82 -15.11 -17.85
CA SER A 313 8.56 -14.59 -19.02
C SER A 313 10.06 -14.92 -18.99
N LEU A 314 10.61 -15.22 -17.81
CA LEU A 314 12.04 -15.58 -17.62
C LEU A 314 12.36 -17.02 -18.02
N THR A 315 11.35 -17.89 -18.10
CA THR A 315 11.50 -19.26 -18.61
C THR A 315 11.53 -19.34 -20.14
N GLY A 316 11.32 -18.21 -20.84
CA GLY A 316 11.40 -18.09 -22.29
C GLY A 316 12.58 -17.21 -22.74
N ASN A 317 13.67 -17.84 -23.15
CA ASN A 317 14.67 -17.32 -24.10
C ASN A 317 15.67 -16.21 -23.70
N ARG A 318 15.91 -15.91 -22.41
CA ARG A 318 17.17 -15.25 -22.01
C ARG A 318 17.69 -15.83 -20.69
N THR A 319 18.77 -16.61 -20.77
CA THR A 319 19.68 -16.81 -19.65
C THR A 319 20.35 -15.47 -19.38
N TYR A 320 19.83 -14.70 -18.42
CA TYR A 320 20.61 -13.65 -17.80
C TYR A 320 21.90 -14.29 -17.26
N THR A 321 23.03 -13.64 -17.48
CA THR A 321 24.27 -14.16 -16.90
C THR A 321 24.19 -14.01 -15.38
N ASP A 322 24.67 -14.99 -14.62
CA ASP A 322 24.69 -14.96 -13.13
C ASP A 322 25.16 -13.61 -12.54
N PRO A 323 26.10 -12.84 -13.15
CA PRO A 323 26.49 -11.51 -12.67
C PRO A 323 25.38 -10.44 -12.77
N GLU A 324 24.55 -10.46 -13.81
CA GLU A 324 23.46 -9.47 -14.00
C GLU A 324 22.31 -9.74 -13.05
N LEU A 325 21.95 -11.02 -12.87
CA LEU A 325 21.01 -11.45 -11.85
C LEU A 325 21.56 -11.19 -10.45
N ALA A 326 22.87 -11.35 -10.23
CA ALA A 326 23.50 -11.02 -8.95
C ALA A 326 23.41 -9.51 -8.67
N ASN A 327 23.64 -8.66 -9.67
CA ASN A 327 23.61 -7.20 -9.47
C ASN A 327 22.18 -6.69 -9.25
N ILE A 328 21.21 -7.16 -10.05
CA ILE A 328 19.78 -6.86 -9.82
C ILE A 328 19.31 -7.45 -8.48
N SER A 329 19.74 -8.66 -8.13
CA SER A 329 19.45 -9.28 -6.83
C SER A 329 20.10 -8.50 -5.68
N GLN A 330 21.26 -7.90 -5.89
CA GLN A 330 21.97 -7.08 -4.91
C GLN A 330 21.30 -5.70 -4.75
N GLU A 331 20.83 -5.09 -5.84
CA GLU A 331 20.00 -3.87 -5.79
C GLU A 331 18.64 -4.16 -5.14
N LEU A 332 17.97 -5.26 -5.49
CA LEU A 332 16.72 -5.68 -4.86
C LEU A 332 16.92 -6.04 -3.38
N LYS A 333 18.04 -6.66 -3.02
CA LYS A 333 18.43 -6.89 -1.61
C LYS A 333 18.71 -5.57 -0.90
N SER A 334 19.34 -4.60 -1.56
CA SER A 334 19.55 -3.27 -1.00
C SER A 334 18.23 -2.55 -0.77
N ILE A 335 17.30 -2.60 -1.74
CA ILE A 335 15.94 -2.06 -1.58
C ILE A 335 15.20 -2.77 -0.44
N TRP A 336 15.29 -4.11 -0.38
CA TRP A 336 14.70 -4.90 0.70
C TRP A 336 15.27 -4.55 2.07
N ASN A 337 16.60 -4.40 2.18
CA ASN A 337 17.27 -3.96 3.41
C ASN A 337 16.84 -2.55 3.81
N ASN A 338 16.70 -1.63 2.84
CA ASN A 338 16.19 -0.29 3.11
C ASN A 338 14.73 -0.32 3.60
N ILE A 339 13.90 -1.24 3.07
CA ILE A 339 12.53 -1.46 3.55
C ILE A 339 12.54 -1.98 5.00
N GLN A 340 13.40 -2.94 5.31
CA GLN A 340 13.56 -3.47 6.68
C GLN A 340 14.10 -2.42 7.66
N GLU A 341 15.01 -1.56 7.20
CA GLU A 341 15.53 -0.44 7.99
C GLU A 341 14.45 0.63 8.25
N MET A 342 13.65 0.95 7.22
CA MET A 342 12.46 1.81 7.40
C MET A 342 11.46 1.20 8.39
N GLU A 343 11.23 -0.11 8.31
CA GLU A 343 10.38 -0.83 9.27
C GLU A 343 10.90 -0.69 10.71
N GLN A 344 12.21 -0.78 10.91
CA GLN A 344 12.86 -0.63 12.21
C GLN A 344 12.83 0.82 12.73
N ILE A 345 12.98 1.80 11.84
CA ILE A 345 12.84 3.22 12.17
C ILE A 345 11.42 3.51 12.62
N ILE A 346 10.41 3.02 11.90
CA ILE A 346 8.99 3.16 12.25
C ILE A 346 8.72 2.55 13.63
N LYS A 347 9.21 1.32 13.89
CA LYS A 347 9.11 0.67 15.21
C LYS A 347 9.73 1.51 16.33
N THR A 348 10.90 2.11 16.07
CA THR A 348 11.61 2.98 17.04
C THR A 348 10.83 4.26 17.34
N LEU A 349 10.35 4.95 16.30
CA LEU A 349 9.60 6.21 16.44
C LEU A 349 8.28 6.00 17.18
N ILE A 350 7.59 4.89 16.92
CA ILE A 350 6.37 4.51 17.65
C ILE A 350 6.70 4.28 19.13
N THR A 351 7.77 3.55 19.43
CA THR A 351 8.21 3.26 20.81
C THR A 351 8.57 4.54 21.57
N GLN A 352 9.32 5.45 20.96
CA GLN A 352 9.69 6.74 21.55
C GLN A 352 8.45 7.59 21.84
N ARG A 353 7.48 7.61 20.93
CA ARG A 353 6.24 8.35 21.13
C ARG A 353 5.39 7.77 22.26
N ILE A 354 5.33 6.44 22.39
CA ILE A 354 4.67 5.75 23.51
C ILE A 354 5.32 6.15 24.84
N GLN A 355 6.66 6.16 24.90
CA GLN A 355 7.40 6.56 26.10
C GLN A 355 7.17 8.03 26.47
N ALA A 356 7.14 8.93 25.47
CA ALA A 356 6.88 10.35 25.67
C ALA A 356 5.45 10.65 26.17
N THR A 357 4.49 9.75 25.93
CA THR A 357 3.09 9.89 26.41
C THR A 357 2.81 9.24 27.76
N LYS A 358 3.79 8.56 28.39
CA LYS A 358 3.61 8.06 29.76
C LYS A 358 3.66 9.22 30.74
N PRO A 359 2.67 9.39 31.64
CA PRO A 359 2.75 10.40 32.69
C PRO A 359 3.98 10.12 33.57
N PRO A 360 4.67 11.16 34.07
CA PRO A 360 5.79 10.97 34.96
C PRO A 360 5.31 10.16 36.17
N THR A 361 5.98 9.04 36.44
CA THR A 361 5.75 8.27 37.66
C THR A 361 6.15 9.16 38.83
N THR A 362 5.16 9.64 39.57
CA THR A 362 5.36 10.37 40.82
C THR A 362 6.09 9.44 41.79
N PRO A 363 7.20 9.89 42.43
CA PRO A 363 8.00 9.06 43.32
C PRO A 363 7.26 8.59 44.57
#